data_AF-A0A5K0XH91-F1
#
_entry.id   AF-A0A5K0XH91-F1
#
_cell.length_a   1.000
_cell.length_b   1.000
_cell.length_c   1.000
_cell.angle_alpha   90.00
_cell.angle_beta   90.00
_cell.angle_gamma   90.00
#
_symmetry.space_group_name_H-M   'P 1'
#
loop_
_entity.id
_entity.type
_entity.pdbx_description
1 polymer ?
#
loop_
_entity_poly.entity_id
_entity_poly.type
_entity_poly.pdbx_seq_one_letter_code
_entity_poly.pdbx_strand_id
1 'polypeptide(L)'
;MGLMYGCAVEDVFTGIVLHSRGWQSVFCSPEDRNAYLGLAPVNTNDTLIQHKRWSTGLLEIFLSDYCPWTHGPRRLKLGQIMCYSFYTLWALWGLPMLCYAILPSLCILKDIPLFPK
;
A
#
# COMPACT_ATOMS: atom_id res chain seq x y z
N MET A 1 -12.25 -11.54 -17.74
CA MET A 1 -12.84 -10.22 -18.09
C MET A 1 -13.76 -9.87 -16.95
N GLY A 2 -13.60 -8.70 -16.34
CA GLY A 2 -14.34 -8.31 -15.13
C GLY A 2 -13.43 -8.04 -13.93
N LEU A 3 -14.04 -7.94 -12.76
CA LEU A 3 -13.37 -7.77 -11.47
C LEU A 3 -12.48 -8.98 -11.17
N MET A 4 -11.27 -8.73 -10.68
CA MET A 4 -10.39 -9.79 -10.20
C MET A 4 -10.83 -10.25 -8.81
N TYR A 5 -10.81 -11.55 -8.54
CA TYR A 5 -11.23 -12.12 -7.25
C TYR A 5 -10.03 -12.65 -6.46
N GLY A 6 -10.25 -12.93 -5.17
CA GLY A 6 -9.25 -13.60 -4.32
C GLY A 6 -8.31 -12.66 -3.57
N CYS A 7 -8.59 -11.36 -3.53
CA CYS A 7 -7.87 -10.37 -2.74
C CYS A 7 -8.88 -9.39 -2.13
N ALA A 8 -8.64 -8.95 -0.89
CA ALA A 8 -9.53 -7.98 -0.20
C ALA A 8 -9.44 -6.54 -0.73
N VAL A 9 -8.46 -6.28 -1.62
CA VAL A 9 -8.29 -5.03 -2.38
C VAL A 9 -8.37 -5.33 -3.87
N GLU A 10 -9.49 -5.95 -4.26
CA GLU A 10 -9.78 -6.35 -5.63
C GLU A 10 -9.80 -5.16 -6.62
N ASP A 11 -10.07 -3.96 -6.12
CA ASP A 11 -10.02 -2.70 -6.85
C ASP A 11 -8.60 -2.40 -7.37
N VAL A 12 -7.60 -2.45 -6.50
CA VAL A 12 -6.19 -2.28 -6.85
C VAL A 12 -5.71 -3.43 -7.73
N PHE A 13 -6.08 -4.67 -7.39
CA PHE A 13 -5.69 -5.85 -8.16
C PHE A 13 -6.20 -5.77 -9.61
N THR A 14 -7.48 -5.43 -9.78
CA THR A 14 -8.08 -5.25 -11.10
C THR A 14 -7.39 -4.13 -11.88
N GLY A 15 -7.05 -3.02 -11.22
CA GLY A 15 -6.29 -1.92 -11.81
C GLY A 15 -4.94 -2.35 -12.38
N ILE A 16 -4.16 -3.14 -11.62
CA ILE A 16 -2.86 -3.67 -12.08
C ILE A 16 -3.05 -4.54 -13.33
N VAL A 17 -4.07 -5.40 -13.36
CA VAL A 17 -4.35 -6.28 -14.50
C VAL A 17 -4.78 -5.49 -15.74
N LEU A 18 -5.56 -4.41 -15.58
CA LEU A 18 -5.94 -3.55 -16.69
C LEU A 18 -4.72 -2.79 -17.24
N HIS A 19 -3.91 -2.18 -16.37
CA HIS A 19 -2.72 -1.44 -16.80
C HIS A 19 -1.68 -2.35 -17.46
N SER A 20 -1.51 -3.58 -16.99
CA SER A 20 -0.60 -4.56 -17.61
C SER A 20 -1.08 -5.07 -18.98
N ARG A 21 -2.35 -4.83 -19.32
CA ARG A 21 -2.92 -5.02 -20.67
C ARG A 21 -2.85 -3.76 -21.55
N GLY A 22 -2.19 -2.70 -21.08
CA GLY A 22 -1.98 -1.46 -21.83
C GLY A 22 -3.05 -0.39 -21.63
N TRP A 23 -4.07 -0.62 -20.80
CA TRP A 23 -5.05 0.44 -20.47
C TRP A 23 -4.38 1.60 -19.73
N GLN A 24 -4.94 2.80 -19.88
CA GLN A 24 -4.47 4.01 -19.20
C GLN A 24 -5.60 4.59 -18.35
N SER A 25 -5.28 4.95 -17.10
CA SER A 25 -6.17 5.68 -16.21
C SER A 25 -6.01 7.19 -16.36
N VAL A 26 -7.08 7.94 -16.11
CA VAL A 26 -7.07 9.40 -16.00
C VAL A 26 -7.66 9.78 -14.64
N PHE A 27 -7.01 10.72 -13.95
CA PHE A 27 -7.53 11.31 -12.71
C PHE A 27 -8.02 12.73 -12.99
N CYS A 28 -9.29 12.99 -12.68
CA CYS A 28 -9.93 14.29 -12.86
C CYS A 28 -10.48 14.77 -11.53
N SER A 29 -10.05 15.96 -11.09
CA SER A 29 -10.56 16.61 -9.87
C SER A 29 -11.12 17.98 -10.24
N PRO A 30 -12.46 18.17 -10.23
CA PRO A 30 -13.04 19.49 -10.46
C PRO A 30 -12.66 20.47 -9.36
N GLU A 31 -12.31 21.71 -9.73
CA GLU A 31 -11.90 22.74 -8.76
C GLU A 31 -13.10 23.31 -7.98
N ASP A 32 -14.25 23.47 -8.65
CA ASP A 32 -15.39 24.19 -8.09
C ASP A 32 -16.27 23.36 -7.16
N ARG A 33 -16.13 22.02 -7.17
CA ARG A 33 -16.98 21.13 -6.36
C ARG A 33 -16.40 19.74 -6.14
N ASN A 34 -16.74 19.16 -4.99
CA ASN A 34 -16.54 17.74 -4.76
C ASN A 34 -17.51 16.93 -5.63
N ALA A 35 -16.97 16.17 -6.59
CA ALA A 35 -17.79 15.33 -7.49
C ALA A 35 -18.44 14.14 -6.76
N TYR A 36 -17.83 13.69 -5.66
CA TYR A 36 -18.29 12.56 -4.86
C TYR A 36 -18.21 12.91 -3.38
N LEU A 37 -19.23 12.53 -2.61
CA LEU A 37 -19.28 12.68 -1.16
C LEU A 37 -19.39 11.29 -0.53
N GLY A 38 -18.37 10.89 0.22
CA GLY A 38 -18.32 9.63 0.94
C GLY A 38 -18.47 9.81 2.45
N LEU A 39 -18.58 8.69 3.17
CA LEU A 39 -18.56 8.65 4.63
C LEU A 39 -17.21 8.09 5.10
N ALA A 40 -16.62 8.74 6.09
CA ALA A 40 -15.44 8.24 6.78
C ALA A 40 -15.84 7.50 8.08
N PRO A 41 -15.04 6.53 8.54
CA PRO A 41 -15.27 5.91 9.84
C PRO A 41 -15.23 6.98 10.95
N VAL A 42 -16.20 6.93 11.86
CA VAL A 42 -16.30 7.88 12.99
C VAL A 42 -15.56 7.43 14.24
N ASN A 43 -15.17 6.15 14.29
CA ASN A 43 -14.48 5.56 15.43
C ASN A 43 -13.13 4.92 15.01
N THR A 44 -12.27 4.76 16.00
CA THR A 44 -10.91 4.23 15.80
C THR A 44 -10.93 2.75 15.42
N ASN A 45 -11.84 1.96 15.98
CA ASN A 45 -11.89 0.52 15.73
C ASN A 45 -12.19 0.20 14.26
N ASP A 46 -13.17 0.87 13.66
CA ASP A 46 -13.54 0.71 12.27
C ASP A 46 -12.41 1.17 11.35
N THR A 47 -11.75 2.28 11.71
CA THR A 47 -10.54 2.75 11.00
C THR A 47 -9.44 1.69 11.01
N LEU A 48 -9.17 1.05 12.16
CA LEU A 48 -8.13 0.02 12.29
C LEU A 48 -8.48 -1.25 11.51
N ILE A 49 -9.74 -1.69 11.54
CA ILE A 49 -10.21 -2.83 10.74
C ILE A 49 -10.02 -2.55 9.25
N GLN A 50 -10.37 -1.34 8.80
CA GLN A 50 -10.21 -0.93 7.41
C GLN A 50 -8.73 -0.89 6.99
N HIS A 51 -7.86 -0.29 7.83
CA HIS A 51 -6.41 -0.26 7.58
C HIS A 51 -5.80 -1.66 7.54
N LYS A 52 -6.23 -2.56 8.44
CA LYS A 52 -5.80 -3.96 8.42
C LYS A 52 -6.19 -4.64 7.12
N ARG A 53 -7.45 -4.48 6.67
CA ARG A 53 -7.93 -5.08 5.41
C ARG A 53 -7.10 -4.61 4.22
N TRP A 54 -6.87 -3.29 4.11
CA TRP A 54 -6.05 -2.71 3.05
C TRP A 54 -4.61 -3.21 3.09
N SER A 55 -3.96 -3.12 4.25
CA SER A 55 -2.56 -3.53 4.42
C SER A 55 -2.36 -5.00 4.10
N THR A 56 -3.29 -5.87 4.53
CA THR A 56 -3.21 -7.31 4.27
C THR A 56 -3.37 -7.59 2.78
N GLY A 57 -4.41 -7.07 2.14
CA GLY A 57 -4.64 -7.31 0.71
C GLY A 57 -3.55 -6.72 -0.19
N LEU A 58 -3.04 -5.54 0.15
CA LEU A 58 -1.93 -4.91 -0.59
C LEU A 58 -0.65 -5.75 -0.49
N LEU A 59 -0.36 -6.31 0.69
CA LEU A 59 0.77 -7.21 0.88
C LEU A 59 0.57 -8.56 0.17
N GLU A 60 -0.67 -9.10 0.16
CA GLU A 60 -1.00 -10.29 -0.63
C GLU A 60 -0.69 -10.09 -2.12
N ILE A 61 -1.04 -8.94 -2.69
CA ILE A 61 -0.67 -8.61 -4.08
C ILE A 61 0.85 -8.60 -4.24
N PHE A 62 1.59 -7.96 -3.32
CA PHE A 62 3.05 -7.90 -3.39
C PHE A 62 3.70 -9.29 -3.39
N LEU A 63 3.15 -10.22 -2.60
CA LEU A 63 3.67 -11.58 -2.46
C LEU A 63 3.15 -12.56 -3.53
N SER A 64 2.23 -12.11 -4.39
CA SER A 64 1.64 -12.91 -5.48
C SER A 64 2.43 -12.81 -6.79
N ASP A 65 1.99 -13.58 -7.79
CA ASP A 65 2.48 -13.49 -9.19
C ASP A 65 2.17 -12.14 -9.88
N TYR A 66 1.41 -11.26 -9.22
CA TYR A 66 1.11 -9.90 -9.68
C TYR A 66 1.94 -8.84 -8.96
N CYS A 67 3.01 -9.23 -8.27
CA CYS A 67 3.97 -8.30 -7.70
C CYS A 67 4.44 -7.30 -8.78
N PRO A 68 4.43 -5.97 -8.52
CA PRO A 68 4.78 -4.97 -9.52
C PRO A 68 6.18 -5.17 -10.14
N TRP A 69 7.13 -5.73 -9.40
CA TRP A 69 8.50 -5.95 -9.86
C TRP A 69 8.70 -7.22 -10.68
N THR A 70 7.90 -8.26 -10.46
CA THR A 70 8.00 -9.52 -11.22
C THR A 70 7.06 -9.50 -12.43
N HIS A 71 5.84 -9.00 -12.23
CA HIS A 71 4.79 -8.95 -13.25
C HIS A 71 4.89 -7.71 -14.14
N GLY A 72 5.31 -6.58 -13.57
CA GLY A 72 5.33 -5.29 -14.26
C GLY A 72 6.34 -5.14 -15.40
N PRO A 73 7.55 -5.74 -15.37
CA PRO A 73 8.51 -5.59 -16.47
C PRO A 73 7.88 -5.94 -17.83
N ARG A 74 8.06 -5.06 -18.82
CA ARG A 74 7.47 -5.13 -20.18
C ARG A 74 5.95 -4.95 -20.28
N ARG A 75 5.22 -4.87 -19.17
CA ARG A 75 3.75 -4.71 -19.12
C ARG A 75 3.32 -3.37 -18.54
N LEU A 76 4.11 -2.81 -17.63
CA LEU A 76 3.85 -1.55 -16.93
C LEU A 76 5.00 -0.56 -17.19
N LYS A 77 4.69 0.73 -17.16
CA LYS A 77 5.70 1.79 -17.15
C LYS A 77 6.44 1.77 -15.81
N LEU A 78 7.71 2.17 -15.78
CA LEU A 78 8.51 2.20 -14.54
C LEU A 78 7.83 3.02 -13.43
N GLY A 79 7.25 4.18 -13.77
CA GLY A 79 6.50 4.98 -12.81
C GLY A 79 5.29 4.23 -12.22
N GLN A 80 4.58 3.43 -13.02
CA GLN A 80 3.48 2.59 -12.52
C GLN A 80 4.01 1.50 -11.58
N ILE A 81 5.13 0.85 -11.91
CA ILE A 81 5.77 -0.14 -11.04
C ILE A 81 6.10 0.48 -9.69
N MET A 82 6.70 1.67 -9.68
CA MET A 82 7.02 2.39 -8.44
C MET A 82 5.77 2.77 -7.64
N CYS A 83 4.74 3.34 -8.30
CA CYS A 83 3.50 3.71 -7.63
C CYS A 83 2.81 2.49 -7.00
N TYR A 84 2.66 1.38 -7.74
CA TYR A 84 2.06 0.17 -7.18
C TYR A 84 2.92 -0.44 -6.07
N SER A 85 4.24 -0.38 -6.18
CA SER A 85 5.15 -0.85 -5.13
C SER A 85 4.98 -0.07 -3.84
N PHE A 86 4.83 1.26 -3.92
CA PHE A 86 4.60 2.11 -2.76
C PHE A 86 3.39 1.65 -1.94
N TYR A 87 2.26 1.37 -2.60
CA TYR A 87 1.06 0.89 -1.93
C TYR A 87 1.18 -0.56 -1.45
N THR A 88 1.68 -1.46 -2.30
CA THR A 88 1.77 -2.89 -1.98
C THR A 88 2.77 -3.20 -0.86
N LEU A 89 3.79 -2.36 -0.67
CA LEU A 89 4.76 -2.44 0.42
C LEU A 89 4.35 -1.68 1.69
N TRP A 90 3.19 -1.03 1.71
CA TRP A 90 2.78 -0.16 2.82
C TRP A 90 2.77 -0.89 4.17
N ALA A 91 2.35 -2.16 4.21
CA ALA A 91 2.36 -2.96 5.43
C ALA A 91 3.77 -3.16 6.02
N LEU A 92 4.79 -3.29 5.17
CA LEU A 92 6.16 -3.56 5.61
C LEU A 92 6.80 -2.34 6.29
N TRP A 93 6.29 -1.13 6.08
CA TRP A 93 6.73 0.07 6.81
C TRP A 93 6.51 -0.04 8.32
N GLY A 94 5.59 -0.91 8.77
CA GLY A 94 5.40 -1.18 10.20
C GLY A 94 6.66 -1.74 10.88
N LEU A 95 7.48 -2.52 10.17
CA LEU A 95 8.68 -3.14 10.74
C LEU A 95 9.77 -2.14 11.14
N PRO A 96 10.28 -1.26 10.24
CA PRO A 96 11.27 -0.27 10.63
C PRO A 96 10.74 0.71 11.68
N MET A 97 9.44 1.03 11.64
CA MET A 97 8.81 1.87 12.66
C MET A 97 8.81 1.21 14.05
N LEU A 98 8.50 -0.09 14.13
CA LEU A 98 8.57 -0.85 15.38
C LEU A 98 10.01 -0.97 15.88
N CYS A 99 10.96 -1.25 14.99
CA CYS A 99 12.38 -1.27 15.35
C CYS A 99 12.81 0.09 15.92
N TYR A 100 12.45 1.18 15.25
CA TYR A 100 12.77 2.53 15.70
C TYR A 100 12.08 2.91 17.02
N ALA A 101 10.87 2.43 17.27
CA ALA A 101 10.17 2.69 18.53
C ALA A 101 10.76 1.92 19.72
N ILE A 102 11.22 0.68 19.50
CA ILE A 102 11.70 -0.21 20.57
C ILE A 102 13.19 0.00 20.85
N LEU A 103 13.99 0.23 19.82
CA LEU A 103 15.45 0.27 19.92
C LEU A 103 15.98 1.32 20.92
N PRO A 104 15.51 2.60 20.91
CA PRO A 104 15.98 3.61 21.86
C PRO A 104 15.69 3.23 23.31
N SER A 105 14.49 2.71 23.60
CA SER A 105 14.11 2.27 24.95
C SER A 105 14.99 1.12 25.45
N LEU A 106 15.33 0.17 24.58
CA LEU A 106 16.25 -0.92 24.90
C LEU A 106 17.68 -0.41 25.15
N CYS A 107 18.16 0.54 24.33
CA CYS A 107 19.49 1.12 24.50
C CYS A 107 19.61 1.90 25.82
N ILE A 108 18.57 2.67 26.19
CA ILE A 108 18.53 3.36 27.49
C ILE A 108 18.55 2.37 28.65
N LEU A 109 17.76 1.29 28.58
CA LEU A 109 17.71 0.28 29.64
C LEU A 109 19.04 -0.47 29.84
N LYS A 110 19.87 -0.55 28.78
CA LYS A 110 21.14 -1.28 28.77
C LYS A 110 22.36 -0.37 28.86
N ASP A 111 22.19 0.94 29.02
CA ASP A 111 23.25 1.95 28.99
C ASP A 111 24.15 1.85 27.74
N ILE A 112 23.57 1.46 26.60
CA ILE A 112 24.28 1.35 25.31
C ILE A 112 24.15 2.69 24.58
N PRO A 113 25.25 3.35 24.21
CA PRO A 113 25.20 4.58 23.43
C PRO A 113 24.70 4.28 21.99
N LEU A 114 23.58 4.90 21.61
CA LEU A 114 22.96 4.71 20.29
C LEU A 114 23.75 5.39 19.16
N PHE A 115 24.41 6.50 19.48
CA PHE A 115 25.22 7.28 18.54
C PHE A 115 26.69 7.27 18.97
N PRO A 116 27.63 7.27 18.01
CA PRO A 116 29.03 7.50 18.32
C PRO A 116 29.20 8.89 18.95
N LYS A 117 30.21 9.02 19.82
CA LYS A 117 30.60 10.31 20.40
C LYS A 117 31.21 11.23 19.36
#